data_AF-A0A6G7Y5U7-F1
#
_entry.id   AF-A0A6G7Y5U7-F1
#
_cell.length_a   1.000
_cell.length_b   1.000
_cell.length_c   1.000
_cell.angle_alpha   90.00
_cell.angle_beta   90.00
_cell.angle_gamma   90.00
#
_symmetry.space_group_name_H-M   'P 1'
#
loop_
_entity.id
_entity.type
_entity.pdbx_description
1 polymer ?
#
loop_
_entity_poly.entity_id
_entity_poly.type
_entity_poly.pdbx_seq_one_letter_code
_entity_poly.pdbx_strand_id
1 'polypeptide(L)'
;MSTPTVIASAAPARPVGRLANLGNVLLALVAHFAVGGAWVLTAVAVMGSLDVLRRMAMNSEFAWDTGRLPQPWVIPLGLAACWLAHVFFRWAMRRAGGGTAAYSDVVVAVAGVLLGVLLGAYFWTPPLVVGLKVGPASGQSAPWGILGWGAYYARMALPALVGLAAAVLVLFSRHSPLVFVVRWLARTWRTRRTTPRRAKD
;
A
#
# COMPACT_ATOMS: atom_id res chain seq x y z
N MET A 1 -35.02 -64.46 17.42
CA MET A 1 -34.31 -63.84 16.28
C MET A 1 -33.82 -62.48 16.74
N SER A 2 -32.53 -62.38 17.06
CA SER A 2 -31.90 -61.17 17.60
C SER A 2 -31.10 -60.52 16.47
N THR A 3 -31.48 -59.32 16.06
CA THR A 3 -30.80 -58.54 15.03
C THR A 3 -29.45 -58.04 15.57
N PRO A 4 -28.31 -58.32 14.93
CA PRO A 4 -27.04 -57.74 15.35
C PRO A 4 -27.01 -56.25 15.02
N THR A 5 -26.77 -55.43 16.04
CA THR A 5 -26.52 -53.99 15.90
C THR A 5 -25.12 -53.80 15.29
N VAL A 6 -25.07 -53.42 14.02
CA VAL A 6 -23.81 -53.03 13.36
C VAL A 6 -23.40 -51.66 13.88
N ILE A 7 -22.32 -51.62 14.69
CA ILE A 7 -21.68 -50.37 15.10
C ILE A 7 -20.91 -49.85 13.89
N ALA A 8 -21.43 -48.83 13.23
CA ALA A 8 -20.73 -48.14 12.15
C ALA A 8 -19.47 -47.47 12.72
N SER A 9 -18.30 -48.02 12.36
CA SER A 9 -17.00 -47.41 12.61
C SER A 9 -16.93 -46.05 11.90
N ALA A 10 -16.92 -44.95 12.66
CA ALA A 10 -16.68 -43.62 12.13
C ALA A 10 -15.28 -43.55 11.50
N ALA A 11 -15.22 -43.41 10.17
CA ALA A 11 -13.97 -43.21 9.46
C ALA A 11 -13.26 -41.93 9.95
N PRO A 12 -11.93 -41.93 10.12
CA PRO A 12 -11.19 -40.75 10.55
C PRO A 12 -11.35 -39.62 9.50
N ALA A 13 -11.85 -38.47 9.96
CA ALA A 13 -11.95 -37.27 9.14
C ALA A 13 -10.56 -36.93 8.56
N ARG A 14 -10.43 -36.98 7.23
CA ARG A 14 -9.19 -36.60 6.54
C ARG A 14 -8.79 -35.16 6.92
N PRO A 15 -7.49 -34.85 6.98
CA PRO A 15 -6.97 -33.53 7.34
C PRO A 15 -7.13 -32.53 6.18
N VAL A 16 -8.36 -32.28 5.73
CA VAL A 16 -8.69 -31.34 4.65
C VAL A 16 -8.45 -29.88 5.07
N GLY A 17 -8.30 -29.62 6.38
CA GLY A 17 -8.16 -28.27 6.93
C GLY A 17 -6.81 -27.59 6.72
N ARG A 18 -5.67 -28.29 6.76
CA ARG A 18 -4.34 -27.63 6.76
C ARG A 18 -3.91 -27.10 5.39
N LEU A 19 -4.11 -27.87 4.32
CA LEU A 19 -3.74 -27.48 2.96
C LEU A 19 -4.64 -26.36 2.41
N ALA A 20 -5.95 -26.43 2.69
CA ALA A 20 -6.88 -25.36 2.36
C ALA A 20 -6.55 -24.05 3.09
N ASN A 21 -6.13 -24.13 4.36
CA ASN A 21 -5.67 -22.98 5.13
C ASN A 21 -4.37 -22.38 4.56
N LEU A 22 -3.40 -23.21 4.17
CA LEU A 22 -2.16 -22.73 3.54
C LEU A 22 -2.45 -22.02 2.20
N GLY A 23 -3.31 -22.61 1.36
CA GLY A 23 -3.72 -22.00 0.09
C GLY A 23 -4.38 -20.64 0.27
N ASN A 24 -5.25 -20.49 1.28
CA ASN A 24 -5.89 -19.21 1.59
C ASN A 24 -4.89 -18.17 2.13
N VAL A 25 -3.90 -18.58 2.91
CA VAL A 25 -2.83 -17.69 3.40
C VAL A 25 -1.97 -17.20 2.23
N LEU A 26 -1.53 -18.09 1.35
CA LEU A 26 -0.75 -17.74 0.17
C LEU A 26 -1.53 -16.78 -0.73
N LEU A 27 -2.82 -17.06 -0.96
CA LEU A 27 -3.69 -16.19 -1.74
C LEU A 27 -3.83 -14.79 -1.12
N ALA A 28 -3.99 -14.71 0.20
CA ALA A 28 -4.04 -13.44 0.91
C ALA A 28 -2.71 -12.68 0.76
N LEU A 29 -1.56 -13.34 0.89
CA LEU A 29 -0.25 -12.73 0.69
C LEU A 29 -0.09 -12.17 -0.73
N VAL A 30 -0.45 -12.94 -1.76
CA VAL A 30 -0.43 -12.48 -3.15
C VAL A 30 -1.32 -11.25 -3.33
N ALA A 31 -2.50 -11.23 -2.72
CA ALA A 31 -3.38 -10.07 -2.77
C ALA A 31 -2.76 -8.81 -2.13
N HIS A 32 -1.99 -8.96 -1.05
CA HIS A 32 -1.26 -7.84 -0.44
C HIS A 32 -0.21 -7.27 -1.39
N PHE A 33 0.60 -8.15 -1.97
CA PHE A 33 1.62 -7.74 -2.95
C PHE A 33 0.99 -7.12 -4.19
N ALA A 34 -0.16 -7.62 -4.64
CA ALA A 34 -0.89 -7.04 -5.77
C ALA A 34 -1.35 -5.61 -5.47
N VAL A 35 -2.00 -5.38 -4.33
CA VAL A 35 -2.45 -4.03 -3.93
C VAL A 35 -1.27 -3.11 -3.72
N GLY A 36 -0.29 -3.52 -2.92
CA GLY A 36 0.90 -2.71 -2.62
C GLY A 36 1.69 -2.37 -3.89
N GLY A 37 1.97 -3.38 -4.72
CA GLY A 37 2.69 -3.22 -5.98
C GLY A 37 1.97 -2.32 -6.99
N ALA A 38 0.65 -2.45 -7.10
CA ALA A 38 -0.14 -1.58 -7.98
C ALA A 38 -0.07 -0.10 -7.54
N TRP A 39 -0.14 0.17 -6.23
CA TRP A 39 0.00 1.52 -5.70
C TRP A 39 1.43 2.06 -5.81
N VAL A 40 2.46 1.22 -5.62
CA VAL A 40 3.85 1.59 -5.88
C VAL A 40 4.00 2.03 -7.34
N LEU A 41 3.59 1.19 -8.30
CA LEU A 41 3.70 1.49 -9.73
C LEU A 41 2.99 2.80 -10.08
N THR A 42 1.76 2.98 -9.60
CA THR A 42 0.95 4.17 -9.85
C THR A 42 1.62 5.42 -9.28
N ALA A 43 2.10 5.37 -8.03
CA ALA A 43 2.76 6.49 -7.39
C ALA A 43 4.11 6.84 -8.06
N VAL A 44 4.89 5.84 -8.46
CA VAL A 44 6.15 6.05 -9.21
C VAL A 44 5.86 6.72 -10.57
N ALA A 45 4.79 6.33 -11.27
CA ALA A 45 4.38 6.96 -12.52
C ALA A 45 3.95 8.43 -12.34
N VAL A 46 3.20 8.72 -11.27
CA VAL A 46 2.84 10.10 -10.88
C VAL A 46 4.10 10.90 -10.58
N MET A 47 5.03 10.36 -9.78
CA MET A 47 6.29 11.02 -9.46
C MET A 47 7.16 11.25 -10.71
N GLY A 48 7.15 10.33 -11.67
CA GLY A 48 7.81 10.51 -12.96
C GLY A 48 7.24 11.68 -13.76
N SER A 49 5.91 11.78 -13.78
CA SER A 49 5.21 12.88 -14.44
C SER A 49 5.52 14.24 -13.78
N LEU A 50 5.59 14.26 -12.44
CA LEU A 50 5.98 15.44 -11.67
C LEU A 50 7.45 15.81 -11.90
N ASP A 51 8.36 14.84 -12.11
CA ASP A 51 9.78 15.13 -12.39
C ASP A 51 9.95 15.91 -13.69
N VAL A 52 9.14 15.62 -14.72
CA VAL A 52 9.16 16.37 -15.99
C VAL A 52 8.81 17.84 -15.72
N LEU A 53 7.69 18.11 -15.05
CA LEU A 53 7.25 19.47 -14.71
C LEU A 53 8.27 20.20 -13.82
N ARG A 54 8.82 19.49 -12.83
CA ARG A 54 9.86 19.97 -11.92
C ARG A 54 11.12 20.41 -12.69
N ARG A 55 11.56 19.60 -13.66
CA ARG A 55 12.72 19.94 -14.51
C ARG A 55 12.43 21.09 -15.46
N MET A 56 11.22 21.20 -15.99
CA MET A 56 10.82 22.36 -16.81
C MET A 56 10.88 23.67 -16.02
N ALA A 57 10.50 23.61 -14.73
CA ALA A 57 10.56 24.75 -13.83
C ALA A 57 12.00 25.13 -13.43
N MET A 58 12.91 24.14 -13.29
CA MET A 58 14.26 24.36 -12.72
C MET A 58 15.40 24.44 -13.74
N ASN A 59 15.35 23.69 -14.84
CA ASN A 59 16.50 23.53 -15.75
C ASN A 59 16.25 24.16 -17.13
N SER A 60 15.23 23.71 -17.88
CA SER A 60 14.90 24.25 -19.21
C SER A 60 13.52 23.81 -19.69
N GLU A 61 12.85 24.63 -20.48
CA GLU A 61 11.47 24.47 -20.97
C GLU A 61 11.24 23.28 -21.92
N PHE A 62 12.31 22.67 -22.45
CA PHE A 62 12.23 21.52 -23.38
C PHE A 62 12.92 20.25 -22.87
N ALA A 63 13.13 20.09 -21.57
CA ALA A 63 13.68 18.87 -21.00
C ALA A 63 12.62 17.76 -20.88
N TRP A 64 12.02 17.34 -22.01
CA TRP A 64 11.18 16.14 -22.10
C TRP A 64 12.07 14.88 -22.09
N ASP A 65 12.83 14.71 -21.01
CA ASP A 65 13.67 13.53 -20.80
C ASP A 65 12.94 12.57 -19.87
N THR A 66 12.59 11.42 -20.46
CA THR A 66 11.69 10.39 -19.93
C THR A 66 12.43 9.26 -19.21
N GLY A 67 13.76 9.30 -19.17
CA GLY A 67 14.59 8.09 -19.02
C GLY A 67 14.66 7.41 -17.64
N ARG A 68 14.06 7.93 -16.57
CA ARG A 68 14.27 7.37 -15.20
C ARG A 68 13.03 6.90 -14.46
N LEU A 69 11.84 7.37 -14.83
CA LEU A 69 10.60 7.02 -14.15
C LEU A 69 9.53 6.65 -15.17
N PRO A 70 8.52 5.84 -14.78
CA PRO A 70 7.41 5.47 -15.63
C PRO A 70 6.70 6.72 -16.14
N GLN A 71 6.30 6.66 -17.39
CA GLN A 71 5.72 7.79 -18.12
C GLN A 71 4.29 8.10 -17.70
N PRO A 72 3.77 9.31 -17.98
CA PRO A 72 2.40 9.69 -17.63
C PRO A 72 1.33 8.72 -18.13
N TRP A 73 1.55 8.09 -19.29
CA TRP A 73 0.62 7.10 -19.86
C TRP A 73 0.52 5.80 -19.04
N VAL A 74 1.45 5.54 -18.11
CA VAL A 74 1.40 4.39 -17.19
C VAL A 74 0.38 4.62 -16.07
N ILE A 75 0.03 5.88 -15.77
CA ILE A 75 -0.94 6.22 -14.72
C ILE A 75 -2.30 5.49 -14.92
N PRO A 76 -2.97 5.57 -16.09
CA PRO A 76 -4.23 4.84 -16.29
C PRO A 76 -4.08 3.33 -16.14
N LEU A 77 -2.95 2.75 -16.55
CA LEU A 77 -2.67 1.31 -16.35
C LEU A 77 -2.50 0.97 -14.86
N GLY A 78 -1.79 1.82 -14.12
CA GLY A 78 -1.64 1.70 -12.68
C GLY A 78 -2.98 1.79 -11.93
N LEU A 79 -3.85 2.72 -12.33
CA LEU A 79 -5.20 2.85 -11.76
C LEU A 79 -6.07 1.62 -12.06
N ALA A 80 -6.02 1.09 -13.28
CA ALA A 80 -6.70 -0.16 -13.63
C ALA A 80 -6.16 -1.34 -12.81
N ALA A 81 -4.84 -1.44 -12.65
CA ALA A 81 -4.21 -2.44 -11.79
C ALA A 81 -4.61 -2.30 -10.32
N CYS A 82 -4.71 -1.07 -9.80
CA CYS A 82 -5.19 -0.81 -8.44
C CYS A 82 -6.63 -1.30 -8.26
N TRP A 83 -7.50 -0.99 -9.21
CA TRP A 83 -8.90 -1.44 -9.18
C TRP A 83 -9.00 -2.97 -9.16
N LEU A 84 -8.31 -3.63 -10.09
CA LEU A 84 -8.26 -5.10 -10.16
C LEU A 84 -7.68 -5.72 -8.88
N ALA A 85 -6.59 -5.16 -8.35
CA ALA A 85 -5.95 -5.63 -7.13
C ALA A 85 -6.88 -5.51 -5.92
N HIS A 86 -7.64 -4.42 -5.79
CA HIS A 86 -8.61 -4.24 -4.71
C HIS A 86 -9.82 -5.17 -4.83
N VAL A 87 -10.28 -5.47 -6.05
CA VAL A 87 -11.33 -6.49 -6.29
C VAL A 87 -10.81 -7.87 -5.90
N PHE A 88 -9.61 -8.22 -6.36
CA PHE A 88 -8.95 -9.48 -6.04
C PHE A 88 -8.70 -9.64 -4.54
N PHE A 89 -8.26 -8.57 -3.86
CA PHE A 89 -8.05 -8.55 -2.41
C PHE A 89 -9.33 -8.83 -1.65
N ARG A 90 -10.42 -8.13 -1.98
CA ARG A 90 -11.72 -8.36 -1.34
C ARG A 90 -12.21 -9.80 -1.55
N TRP A 91 -12.00 -10.36 -2.73
CA TRP A 91 -12.34 -11.75 -3.03
C TRP A 91 -11.50 -12.73 -2.20
N ALA A 92 -10.17 -12.58 -2.21
CA ALA A 92 -9.23 -13.43 -1.47
C ALA A 92 -9.50 -13.40 0.04
N MET A 93 -9.75 -12.21 0.59
CA MET A 93 -10.01 -12.03 2.01
C MET A 93 -11.37 -12.60 2.44
N ARG A 94 -12.42 -12.50 1.61
CA ARG A 94 -13.70 -13.16 1.89
C ARG A 94 -13.58 -14.68 1.88
N ARG A 95 -12.77 -15.24 0.97
CA ARG A 95 -12.49 -16.68 0.92
C ARG A 95 -11.75 -17.14 2.18
N ALA A 96 -10.75 -16.38 2.63
CA ALA A 96 -9.99 -16.69 3.83
C ALA A 96 -10.80 -16.48 5.14
N GLY A 97 -11.70 -15.49 5.17
CA GLY A 97 -12.49 -15.10 6.35
C GLY A 97 -13.90 -15.67 6.42
N GLY A 98 -14.21 -16.74 5.68
CA GLY A 98 -15.51 -17.42 5.75
C GLY A 98 -16.70 -16.55 5.31
N GLY A 99 -16.52 -15.68 4.32
CA GLY A 99 -17.55 -14.80 3.77
C GLY A 99 -17.46 -13.34 4.24
N THR A 100 -16.67 -13.04 5.26
CA THR A 100 -16.43 -11.66 5.73
C THR A 100 -14.97 -11.25 5.47
N ALA A 101 -14.75 -9.98 5.12
CA ALA A 101 -13.39 -9.47 4.93
C ALA A 101 -12.71 -9.29 6.30
N ALA A 102 -11.60 -9.99 6.54
CA ALA A 102 -10.95 -9.97 7.85
C ALA A 102 -10.36 -8.59 8.22
N TYR A 103 -9.94 -7.79 7.25
CA TYR A 103 -9.49 -6.39 7.40
C TYR A 103 -9.44 -5.66 6.03
N SER A 104 -9.14 -4.36 6.05
CA SER A 104 -9.14 -3.48 4.86
C SER A 104 -7.77 -3.42 4.16
N ASP A 105 -7.83 -3.31 2.83
CA ASP A 105 -6.75 -3.03 1.88
C ASP A 105 -6.11 -1.64 2.00
N VAL A 106 -6.76 -0.69 2.68
CA VAL A 106 -6.35 0.72 2.73
C VAL A 106 -4.93 0.89 3.27
N VAL A 107 -4.53 0.13 4.30
CA VAL A 107 -3.17 0.26 4.87
C VAL A 107 -2.10 -0.21 3.89
N VAL A 108 -2.37 -1.28 3.15
CA VAL A 108 -1.46 -1.81 2.12
C VAL A 108 -1.34 -0.81 0.96
N ALA A 109 -2.47 -0.22 0.55
CA ALA A 109 -2.50 0.81 -0.48
C ALA A 109 -1.66 2.03 -0.07
N VAL A 110 -1.84 2.53 1.15
CA VAL A 110 -1.10 3.68 1.68
C VAL A 110 0.39 3.39 1.81
N ALA A 111 0.77 2.19 2.26
CA ALA A 111 2.16 1.76 2.29
C ALA A 111 2.77 1.71 0.88
N GLY A 112 2.01 1.21 -0.10
CA GLY A 112 2.42 1.19 -1.50
C GLY A 112 2.61 2.59 -2.08
N VAL A 113 1.68 3.52 -1.80
CA VAL A 113 1.80 4.93 -2.20
C VAL A 113 3.05 5.56 -1.59
N LEU A 114 3.26 5.41 -0.28
CA LEU A 114 4.43 5.98 0.41
C LEU A 114 5.73 5.44 -0.19
N LEU A 115 5.84 4.13 -0.39
CA LEU A 115 7.02 3.51 -1.00
C LEU A 115 7.23 4.01 -2.43
N GLY A 116 6.18 4.11 -3.24
CA GLY A 116 6.28 4.61 -4.60
C GLY A 116 6.69 6.10 -4.66
N VAL A 117 6.22 6.92 -3.72
CA VAL A 117 6.64 8.32 -3.59
C VAL A 117 8.10 8.43 -3.16
N LEU A 118 8.54 7.63 -2.19
CA LEU A 118 9.94 7.58 -1.75
C LEU A 118 10.87 7.15 -2.90
N LEU A 119 10.51 6.10 -3.64
CA LEU A 119 11.26 5.65 -4.81
C LEU A 119 11.27 6.73 -5.90
N GLY A 120 10.13 7.34 -6.20
CA GLY A 120 10.04 8.44 -7.16
C GLY A 120 10.95 9.61 -6.79
N ALA A 121 10.92 10.06 -5.55
CA ALA A 121 11.77 11.14 -5.05
C ALA A 121 13.26 10.76 -5.03
N TYR A 122 13.59 9.49 -4.79
CA TYR A 122 14.96 8.99 -4.87
C TYR A 122 15.50 9.10 -6.30
N PHE A 123 14.72 8.69 -7.29
CA PHE A 123 15.10 8.69 -8.71
C PHE A 123 14.92 10.04 -9.43
N TRP A 124 14.32 11.04 -8.79
CA TRP A 124 14.29 12.41 -9.32
C TRP A 124 15.69 12.92 -9.62
N THR A 125 15.84 13.49 -10.80
CA THR A 125 17.14 13.97 -11.26
C THR A 125 17.51 15.24 -10.52
N PRO A 126 18.75 15.35 -10.00
CA PRO A 126 19.18 16.56 -9.30
C PRO A 126 19.18 17.80 -10.22
N PRO A 127 19.07 19.01 -9.67
CA PRO A 127 19.31 20.23 -10.44
C PRO A 127 20.73 20.23 -11.03
N LEU A 128 20.88 20.84 -12.22
CA LEU A 128 22.21 21.05 -12.81
C LEU A 128 23.02 22.08 -12.02
N VAL A 129 22.37 23.20 -11.69
CA VAL A 129 22.89 24.25 -10.82
C VAL A 129 21.76 24.68 -9.90
N VAL A 130 22.04 24.81 -8.60
CA VAL A 130 21.02 25.23 -7.63
C VAL A 130 20.75 26.73 -7.80
N GLY A 131 19.49 27.11 -7.89
CA GLY A 131 19.06 28.51 -7.98
C GLY A 131 19.18 29.14 -9.36
N LEU A 132 19.70 28.41 -10.36
CA LEU A 132 19.87 28.90 -11.73
C LEU A 132 19.24 27.95 -12.74
N LYS A 133 18.45 28.52 -13.64
CA LYS A 133 17.90 27.86 -14.83
C LYS A 133 18.93 27.97 -15.94
N VAL A 134 19.51 26.84 -16.34
CA VAL A 134 20.55 26.75 -17.36
C VAL A 134 20.05 25.82 -18.46
N GLY A 135 19.67 26.40 -19.60
CA GLY A 135 19.14 25.66 -20.74
C GLY A 135 20.12 25.65 -21.91
N PRO A 136 20.23 24.54 -22.66
CA PRO A 136 21.11 24.46 -23.84
C PRO A 136 20.72 25.40 -24.98
N ALA A 137 19.52 26.01 -24.94
CA ALA A 137 19.00 26.87 -26.02
C ALA A 137 19.19 28.39 -25.79
N SER A 138 19.36 28.88 -24.56
CA SER A 138 19.31 30.33 -24.29
C SER A 138 20.67 31.01 -24.17
N GLY A 139 21.76 30.26 -23.94
CA GLY A 139 23.09 30.85 -23.66
C GLY A 139 23.14 31.79 -22.44
N GLN A 140 22.00 32.01 -21.79
CA GLN A 140 21.78 32.93 -20.69
C GLN A 140 21.14 32.15 -19.54
N SER A 141 21.76 32.28 -18.37
CA SER A 141 21.25 31.74 -17.10
C SER A 141 20.27 32.72 -16.46
N ALA A 142 19.14 32.23 -15.98
CA ALA A 142 18.18 33.01 -15.20
C ALA A 142 18.06 32.46 -13.77
N PRO A 143 17.90 33.29 -12.73
CA PRO A 143 17.62 32.80 -11.39
C PRO A 143 16.28 32.06 -11.34
N TRP A 144 16.14 31.08 -10.45
CA TRP A 144 14.86 30.42 -10.21
C TRP A 144 13.84 31.40 -9.63
N GLY A 145 12.64 31.40 -10.20
CA GLY A 145 11.46 32.00 -9.57
C GLY A 145 10.92 31.12 -8.43
N ILE A 146 9.80 31.55 -7.83
CA ILE A 146 9.11 30.86 -6.73
C ILE A 146 8.82 29.38 -7.10
N LEU A 147 8.40 29.12 -8.34
CA LEU A 147 8.10 27.77 -8.81
C LEU A 147 9.34 26.87 -8.86
N GLY A 148 10.52 27.41 -9.21
CA GLY A 148 11.77 26.64 -9.23
C GLY A 148 12.21 26.23 -7.82
N TRP A 149 12.06 27.13 -6.84
CA TRP A 149 12.28 26.81 -5.42
C TRP A 149 11.27 25.79 -4.89
N GLY A 150 9.99 25.94 -5.23
CA GLY A 150 8.97 24.93 -4.89
C GLY A 150 9.30 23.55 -5.46
N ALA A 151 9.68 23.50 -6.74
CA ALA A 151 10.12 22.29 -7.44
C ALA A 151 11.38 21.66 -6.82
N TYR A 152 12.31 22.47 -6.29
CA TYR A 152 13.48 22.00 -5.56
C TYR A 152 13.09 21.30 -4.25
N TYR A 153 12.26 21.94 -3.41
CA TYR A 153 11.86 21.39 -2.12
C TYR A 153 10.82 20.27 -2.20
N ALA A 154 10.11 20.15 -3.33
CA ALA A 154 9.14 19.07 -3.56
C ALA A 154 9.74 17.68 -3.32
N ARG A 155 11.05 17.50 -3.53
CA ARG A 155 11.74 16.20 -3.37
C ARG A 155 11.64 15.70 -1.93
N MET A 156 11.67 16.61 -0.96
CA MET A 156 11.54 16.30 0.45
C MET A 156 10.10 16.45 0.93
N ALA A 157 9.39 17.48 0.44
CA ALA A 157 8.04 17.79 0.89
C ALA A 157 7.04 16.69 0.51
N LEU A 158 7.08 16.14 -0.70
CA LEU A 158 6.13 15.11 -1.13
C LEU A 158 6.22 13.83 -0.29
N PRO A 159 7.41 13.21 -0.10
CA PRO A 159 7.54 12.07 0.81
C PRO A 159 7.10 12.40 2.24
N ALA A 160 7.44 13.59 2.76
CA ALA A 160 7.09 13.98 4.13
C ALA A 160 5.57 14.12 4.32
N LEU A 161 4.87 14.78 3.38
CA LEU A 161 3.42 14.95 3.42
C LEU A 161 2.69 13.61 3.29
N VAL A 162 3.14 12.75 2.38
CA VAL A 162 2.56 11.42 2.20
C VAL A 162 2.85 10.53 3.41
N GLY A 163 4.06 10.61 3.98
CA GLY A 163 4.43 9.93 5.22
C GLY A 163 3.59 10.39 6.41
N LEU A 164 3.32 11.69 6.53
CA LEU A 164 2.43 12.24 7.55
C LEU A 164 1.00 11.73 7.37
N ALA A 165 0.46 11.75 6.15
CA ALA A 165 -0.86 11.21 5.85
C ALA A 165 -0.95 9.72 6.18
N ALA A 166 0.09 8.95 5.85
CA ALA A 166 0.20 7.54 6.19
C ALA A 166 0.24 7.31 7.70
N ALA A 167 1.02 8.10 8.43
CA ALA A 167 1.08 8.04 9.89
C ALA A 167 -0.27 8.37 10.54
N VAL A 168 -0.96 9.42 10.08
CA VAL A 168 -2.31 9.77 10.56
C VAL A 168 -3.28 8.63 10.32
N LEU A 169 -3.24 8.02 9.12
CA LEU A 169 -4.12 6.91 8.78
C LEU A 169 -3.83 5.66 9.64
N VAL A 170 -2.55 5.35 9.87
CA VAL A 170 -2.13 4.21 10.71
C VAL A 170 -2.46 4.44 12.18
N LEU A 171 -2.35 5.67 12.69
CA LEU A 171 -2.57 5.97 14.11
C LEU A 171 -4.04 6.17 14.46
N PHE A 172 -4.83 6.78 13.56
CA PHE A 172 -6.18 7.26 13.89
C PHE A 172 -7.30 6.59 13.09
N SER A 173 -7.01 5.86 12.02
CA SER A 173 -8.08 5.23 11.22
C SER A 173 -8.70 4.04 11.95
N ARG A 174 -10.03 3.95 11.92
CA ARG A 174 -10.81 2.78 12.37
C ARG A 174 -10.45 1.49 11.60
N HIS A 175 -9.81 1.64 10.44
CA HIS A 175 -9.38 0.57 9.57
C HIS A 175 -7.88 0.22 9.76
N SER A 176 -7.20 0.84 10.72
CA SER A 176 -5.80 0.54 11.02
C SER A 176 -5.65 -0.82 11.73
N PRO A 177 -4.65 -1.65 11.34
CA PRO A 177 -4.34 -2.89 12.04
C PRO A 177 -3.92 -2.64 13.50
N LEU A 178 -3.30 -1.49 13.81
CA LEU A 178 -2.97 -1.13 15.19
C LEU A 178 -4.23 -0.91 16.03
N VAL A 179 -5.19 -0.16 15.51
CA VAL A 179 -6.48 0.08 16.19
C VAL A 179 -7.24 -1.24 16.35
N PHE A 180 -7.19 -2.14 15.37
CA PHE A 180 -7.75 -3.48 15.49
C PHE A 180 -7.07 -4.29 16.61
N VAL A 181 -5.74 -4.36 16.63
CA VAL A 181 -4.96 -5.07 17.65
C VAL A 181 -5.23 -4.50 19.05
N VAL A 182 -5.22 -3.17 19.21
CA VAL A 182 -5.52 -2.51 20.48
C VAL A 182 -6.94 -2.84 20.94
N ARG A 183 -7.94 -2.80 20.05
CA ARG A 183 -9.33 -3.17 20.40
C ARG A 183 -9.47 -4.65 20.75
N TRP A 184 -8.75 -5.53 20.04
CA TRP A 184 -8.73 -6.96 20.33
C TRP A 184 -8.07 -7.24 21.70
N LEU A 185 -6.94 -6.63 21.99
CA LEU A 185 -6.26 -6.69 23.30
C LEU A 185 -7.15 -6.15 24.42
N ALA A 186 -7.81 -5.01 24.20
CA ALA A 186 -8.74 -4.44 25.18
C ALA A 186 -9.95 -5.36 25.44
N ARG A 187 -10.49 -6.03 24.42
CA ARG A 187 -11.60 -7.00 24.58
C ARG A 187 -11.14 -8.24 25.34
N THR A 188 -10.00 -8.82 24.96
CA THR A 188 -9.45 -10.01 25.62
C THR A 188 -9.06 -9.75 27.09
N TRP A 189 -8.61 -8.53 27.40
CA TRP A 189 -8.39 -8.11 28.79
C TRP A 189 -9.69 -7.97 29.59
N ARG A 190 -10.74 -7.41 29.00
CA ARG A 190 -12.05 -7.29 29.69
C ARG A 190 -12.68 -8.64 29.98
N THR A 191 -12.66 -9.58 29.03
CA THR A 191 -13.22 -10.92 29.24
C THR A 191 -12.48 -11.72 30.31
N ARG A 192 -11.16 -11.54 30.44
CA ARG A 192 -10.38 -12.13 31.55
C ARG A 192 -10.75 -11.57 32.92
N ARG A 193 -11.17 -10.31 33.02
CA ARG A 193 -11.60 -9.69 34.30
C ARG A 193 -13.03 -10.07 34.70
N THR A 194 -13.89 -10.39 33.74
CA THR A 194 -15.30 -10.72 33.99
C THR A 194 -15.56 -12.22 34.12
N THR A 195 -14.56 -13.09 34.00
CA THR A 195 -14.75 -14.51 34.30
C THR A 195 -14.73 -14.64 35.82
N PRO A 196 -15.87 -14.88 36.50
CA PRO A 196 -15.85 -15.11 37.93
C PRO A 196 -15.04 -16.38 38.14
N ARG A 197 -14.09 -16.35 39.08
CA ARG A 197 -13.57 -17.59 39.68
C ARG A 197 -14.82 -18.34 40.17
N ARG A 198 -15.25 -19.36 39.44
CA ARG A 198 -16.14 -20.38 40.00
C ARG A 198 -15.37 -20.93 41.20
N ALA A 199 -15.78 -20.51 42.39
CA ALA A 199 -15.42 -21.19 43.62
C ALA A 199 -15.77 -22.66 43.40
N LYS A 200 -14.76 -23.51 43.52
CA LYS A 200 -14.94 -24.94 43.66
C LYS A 200 -15.40 -25.15 45.10
N ASP A 201 -16.71 -25.24 45.27
CA ASP A 201 -17.31 -25.86 46.45
C ASP A 201 -18.09 -27.09 45.94
#